data_AF-A0A6J4SWM3-F1
#
_entry.id   AF-A0A6J4SWM3-F1
#
_cell.length_a   1.000
_cell.length_b   1.000
_cell.length_c   1.000
_cell.angle_alpha   90.00
_cell.angle_beta   90.00
_cell.angle_gamma   90.00
#
_symmetry.space_group_name_H-M   'P 1'
#
loop_
_entity.id
_entity.type
_entity.pdbx_description
1 polymer ?
#
loop_
_entity_poly.entity_id
_entity_poly.type
_entity_poly.pdbx_seq_one_letter_code
_entity_poly.pdbx_strand_id
1 'polypeptide(L)'
;MSIPRATARLQLHKDFNFDQAAETVPYYAALGASHIYASPILTARSGSTHGYDIVDPTRINPELGGEEGLRRFVARIRAAGMGLILDIVPNHMGVGPENPWWQHVLEWGEGSPYARWFDIDWRPTDETLQGKVMAPFLGKPYGDVLAAGEIALQFDRTRGKFFAAYYSHRFPIAPVDYAGILRAAGSDRLIDAIATFEEGRDAHGTSGNITQQNADIGFGLLREAGLAEEGRAAFDAPPAAPDARPPPATPPRHRPPPAPSPRASGR
;
A
#
# COMPACT_ATOMS: atom_id res chain seq x y z
N MET A 1 24.56 -30.96 1.61
CA MET A 1 23.08 -30.86 1.64
C MET A 1 22.53 -32.27 1.69
N SER A 2 21.57 -32.54 2.60
CA SER A 2 20.85 -33.82 2.63
C SER A 2 19.63 -33.77 1.71
N ILE A 3 19.32 -34.88 1.05
CA ILE A 3 18.15 -34.98 0.17
C ILE A 3 16.88 -35.02 1.04
N PRO A 4 15.83 -34.23 0.75
CA PRO A 4 14.55 -34.34 1.45
C PRO A 4 13.92 -35.72 1.26
N ARG A 5 13.64 -36.41 2.37
CA ARG A 5 12.97 -37.74 2.40
C ARG A 5 11.53 -37.65 2.88
N ALA A 6 11.31 -36.83 3.89
CA ALA A 6 10.01 -36.53 4.48
C ALA A 6 10.03 -35.09 5.04
N THR A 7 8.94 -34.36 4.86
CA THR A 7 8.78 -32.96 5.28
C THR A 7 7.66 -32.84 6.31
N ALA A 8 7.85 -31.95 7.29
CA ALA A 8 6.79 -31.55 8.23
C ALA A 8 6.46 -30.07 8.02
N ARG A 9 5.21 -29.76 7.65
CA ARG A 9 4.75 -28.39 7.39
C ARG A 9 4.46 -27.66 8.70
N LEU A 10 5.09 -26.50 8.88
CA LEU A 10 4.80 -25.59 9.98
C LEU A 10 4.12 -24.32 9.47
N GLN A 11 2.99 -23.99 10.07
CA GLN A 11 2.25 -22.75 9.83
C GLN A 11 2.69 -21.72 10.87
N LEU A 12 3.64 -20.86 10.50
CA LEU A 12 4.20 -19.86 11.39
C LEU A 12 3.32 -18.62 11.44
N HIS A 13 3.10 -18.10 12.64
CA HIS A 13 2.42 -16.83 12.93
C HIS A 13 2.84 -16.32 14.31
N LYS A 14 2.34 -15.16 14.74
CA LYS A 14 2.75 -14.54 16.01
C LYS A 14 2.60 -15.43 17.26
N ASP A 15 1.63 -16.36 17.25
CA ASP A 15 1.34 -17.27 18.37
C ASP A 15 1.99 -18.66 18.20
N PHE A 16 2.64 -18.90 17.06
CA PHE A 16 3.49 -20.08 16.80
C PHE A 16 4.69 -19.63 15.97
N ASN A 17 5.61 -18.92 16.63
CA ASN A 17 6.73 -18.25 16.00
C ASN A 17 7.98 -19.15 15.92
N PHE A 18 9.14 -18.59 15.53
CA PHE A 18 10.37 -19.39 15.40
C PHE A 18 10.81 -20.09 16.69
N ASP A 19 10.59 -19.48 17.86
CA ASP A 19 10.96 -20.09 19.14
C ASP A 19 10.02 -21.26 19.47
N GLN A 20 8.69 -21.11 19.32
CA GLN A 20 7.77 -22.25 19.47
C GLN A 20 8.03 -23.35 18.43
N ALA A 21 8.32 -22.98 17.19
CA ALA A 21 8.66 -23.94 16.15
C ALA A 21 9.93 -24.73 16.50
N ALA A 22 10.95 -24.08 17.08
CA ALA A 22 12.18 -24.71 17.52
C ALA A 22 11.95 -25.77 18.61
N GLU A 23 11.00 -25.56 19.51
CA GLU A 23 10.62 -26.52 20.56
C GLU A 23 10.03 -27.82 19.98
N THR A 24 9.38 -27.75 18.81
CA THR A 24 8.80 -28.92 18.14
C THR A 24 9.80 -29.77 17.36
N VAL A 25 11.00 -29.25 17.09
CA VAL A 25 12.01 -29.93 16.26
C VAL A 25 12.35 -31.35 16.75
N PRO A 26 12.58 -31.61 18.06
CA PRO A 26 12.86 -32.96 18.55
C PRO A 26 11.73 -33.95 18.28
N TYR A 27 10.47 -33.50 18.35
CA TYR A 27 9.31 -34.34 18.05
C TYR A 27 9.33 -34.76 16.57
N TYR A 28 9.52 -33.82 15.64
CA TYR A 28 9.56 -34.15 14.21
C TYR A 28 10.79 -34.99 13.82
N ALA A 29 11.92 -34.78 14.48
CA ALA A 29 13.10 -35.63 14.32
C ALA A 29 12.80 -37.08 14.75
N ALA A 30 12.17 -37.26 15.92
CA ALA A 30 11.77 -38.58 16.43
C ALA A 30 10.71 -39.26 15.56
N LEU A 31 9.79 -38.48 14.98
CA LEU A 31 8.82 -38.96 14.00
C LEU A 31 9.47 -39.44 12.68
N GLY A 32 10.72 -39.04 12.42
CA GLY A 32 11.47 -39.41 11.22
C GLY A 32 11.42 -38.38 10.08
N ALA A 33 10.90 -37.18 10.33
CA ALA A 33 10.96 -36.10 9.36
C ALA A 33 12.43 -35.73 9.07
N SER A 34 12.76 -35.53 7.80
CA SER A 34 14.10 -35.12 7.40
C SER A 34 14.26 -33.60 7.32
N HIS A 35 13.15 -32.91 7.06
CA HIS A 35 13.13 -31.47 6.83
C HIS A 35 11.89 -30.87 7.48
N ILE A 36 12.05 -29.67 8.02
CA ILE A 36 10.91 -28.78 8.28
C ILE A 36 10.59 -28.05 6.98
N TYR A 37 9.32 -27.93 6.64
CA TYR A 37 8.81 -27.06 5.59
C TYR A 37 8.08 -25.90 6.26
N ALA A 38 8.68 -24.71 6.29
CA ALA A 38 8.08 -23.54 6.94
C ALA A 38 7.24 -22.72 5.94
N SER A 39 6.12 -22.18 6.41
CA SER A 39 5.37 -21.12 5.71
C SER A 39 6.22 -19.87 5.45
N PRO A 40 5.76 -18.91 4.63
CA PRO A 40 6.54 -17.72 4.30
C PRO A 40 7.01 -16.96 5.55
N ILE A 41 8.25 -16.50 5.50
CA ILE A 41 8.94 -15.89 6.65
C ILE A 41 9.26 -14.40 6.47
N LEU A 42 9.03 -13.85 5.28
CA LEU A 42 9.22 -12.44 5.02
C LEU A 42 8.11 -11.63 5.68
N THR A 43 8.35 -10.34 5.89
CA THR A 43 7.43 -9.46 6.64
C THR A 43 6.11 -9.36 5.90
N ALA A 44 5.07 -9.92 6.52
CA ALA A 44 3.69 -9.86 6.07
C ALA A 44 2.93 -8.78 6.85
N ARG A 45 1.67 -8.54 6.48
CA ARG A 45 0.80 -7.65 7.25
C ARG A 45 0.75 -8.04 8.72
N SER A 46 0.65 -7.04 9.58
CA SER A 46 0.53 -7.21 11.02
C SER A 46 -0.65 -8.12 11.36
N GLY A 47 -0.41 -9.11 12.20
CA GLY A 47 -1.40 -10.14 12.56
C GLY A 47 -1.70 -11.18 11.48
N SER A 48 -0.97 -11.21 10.36
CA SER A 48 -1.11 -12.28 9.36
C SER A 48 -0.87 -13.65 9.98
N THR A 49 -1.81 -14.57 9.77
CA THR A 49 -1.74 -15.95 10.27
C THR A 49 -1.13 -16.92 9.26
N HIS A 50 -0.70 -16.43 8.09
CA HIS A 50 -0.26 -17.28 6.97
C HIS A 50 0.99 -16.77 6.25
N GLY A 51 1.28 -15.46 6.27
CA GLY A 51 2.52 -14.88 5.73
C GLY A 51 2.57 -14.67 4.21
N TYR A 52 1.49 -14.96 3.48
CA TYR A 52 1.45 -14.81 2.01
C TYR A 52 1.22 -13.36 1.54
N ASP A 53 0.70 -12.51 2.42
CA ASP A 53 0.46 -11.09 2.20
C ASP A 53 1.68 -10.24 2.56
N ILE A 54 2.81 -10.51 1.90
CA ILE A 54 4.11 -9.87 2.13
C ILE A 54 4.03 -8.36 1.87
N VAL A 55 4.42 -7.56 2.84
CA VAL A 55 4.49 -6.09 2.72
C VAL A 55 5.92 -5.57 2.63
N ASP A 56 6.90 -6.34 3.10
CA ASP A 56 8.32 -6.04 2.97
C ASP A 56 9.13 -7.33 2.72
N PRO A 57 9.60 -7.57 1.48
CA PRO A 57 10.34 -8.76 1.14
C PRO A 57 11.83 -8.65 1.49
N THR A 58 12.29 -7.52 2.03
CA THR A 58 13.70 -7.30 2.40
C THR A 58 14.01 -7.74 3.84
N ARG A 59 12.97 -8.08 4.60
CA ARG A 59 13.08 -8.31 6.05
C ARG A 59 12.33 -9.57 6.50
N ILE A 60 12.96 -10.34 7.38
CA ILE A 60 12.30 -11.44 8.10
C ILE A 60 11.24 -10.87 9.06
N ASN A 61 10.05 -11.48 9.06
CA ASN A 61 8.90 -11.00 9.82
C ASN A 61 9.23 -10.85 11.32
N PRO A 62 9.14 -9.64 11.89
CA PRO A 62 9.40 -9.42 13.32
C PRO A 62 8.41 -10.17 14.23
N GLU A 63 7.17 -10.39 13.81
CA GLU A 63 6.18 -11.17 14.59
C GLU A 63 6.58 -12.66 14.71
N LEU A 64 7.43 -13.16 13.80
CA LEU A 64 7.98 -14.51 13.90
C LEU A 64 9.23 -14.57 14.80
N GLY A 65 9.74 -13.44 15.28
CA GLY A 65 10.99 -13.32 16.03
C GLY A 65 12.15 -12.72 15.21
N GLY A 66 11.89 -12.29 13.97
CA GLY A 66 12.86 -11.65 13.10
C GLY A 66 14.04 -12.55 12.71
N GLU A 67 15.11 -11.93 12.19
CA GLU A 67 16.28 -12.67 11.71
C GLU A 67 16.97 -13.47 12.83
N GLU A 68 16.99 -12.93 14.05
CA GLU A 68 17.63 -13.61 15.18
C GLU A 68 16.82 -14.84 15.64
N GLY A 69 15.49 -14.76 15.64
CA GLY A 69 14.63 -15.92 15.86
C GLY A 69 14.85 -17.00 14.79
N LEU A 70 14.96 -16.60 13.52
CA LEU A 70 15.26 -17.53 12.43
C LEU A 70 16.59 -18.24 12.63
N ARG A 71 17.65 -17.53 13.06
CA ARG A 71 18.96 -18.13 13.33
C ARG A 71 18.88 -19.18 14.43
N ARG A 72 18.18 -18.91 15.54
CA ARG A 72 17.96 -19.89 16.61
C ARG A 72 17.21 -21.12 16.11
N PHE A 73 16.14 -20.91 15.34
CA PHE A 73 15.34 -21.99 14.77
C PHE A 73 16.16 -22.87 13.82
N VAL A 74 16.92 -22.26 12.91
CA VAL A 74 17.83 -22.98 11.99
C VAL A 74 18.91 -23.74 12.75
N ALA A 75 19.48 -23.16 13.80
CA ALA A 75 20.47 -23.83 14.64
C ALA A 75 19.85 -25.08 15.31
N ARG A 76 18.61 -24.99 15.79
CA ARG A 76 17.90 -26.11 16.41
C ARG A 76 17.59 -27.23 15.40
N ILE A 77 17.12 -26.88 14.20
CA ILE A 77 16.90 -27.82 13.09
C ILE A 77 18.19 -28.57 12.75
N ARG A 78 19.30 -27.84 12.59
CA ARG A 78 20.60 -28.43 12.26
C ARG A 78 21.15 -29.33 13.36
N ALA A 79 20.97 -28.95 14.63
CA ALA A 79 21.38 -29.77 15.77
C ALA A 79 20.64 -31.11 15.82
N ALA A 80 19.42 -31.19 15.27
CA ALA A 80 18.65 -32.42 15.12
C ALA A 80 19.00 -33.21 13.83
N GLY A 81 19.99 -32.78 13.06
CA GLY A 81 20.35 -33.41 11.78
C GLY A 81 19.30 -33.23 10.68
N MET A 82 18.36 -32.29 10.85
CA MET A 82 17.29 -32.01 9.89
C MET A 82 17.67 -30.84 8.97
N GLY A 83 16.96 -30.71 7.85
CA GLY A 83 17.03 -29.55 6.96
C GLY A 83 15.81 -28.62 7.07
N LEU A 84 15.86 -27.49 6.37
CA LEU A 84 14.78 -26.51 6.28
C LEU A 84 14.45 -26.23 4.82
N ILE A 85 13.17 -26.28 4.48
CA ILE A 85 12.59 -25.82 3.21
C ILE A 85 11.74 -24.60 3.53
N LEU A 86 11.95 -23.52 2.79
CA LEU A 86 11.21 -22.27 2.95
C LEU A 86 10.20 -22.12 1.81
N ASP A 87 8.96 -21.83 2.19
CA ASP A 87 7.95 -21.32 1.26
C ASP A 87 8.28 -19.86 0.88
N ILE A 88 8.16 -19.53 -0.39
CA ILE A 88 8.45 -18.20 -0.92
C ILE A 88 7.30 -17.72 -1.81
N VAL A 89 7.05 -16.41 -1.80
CA VAL A 89 5.92 -15.80 -2.51
C VAL A 89 6.43 -14.74 -3.50
N PRO A 90 6.98 -15.15 -4.66
CA PRO A 90 7.58 -14.21 -5.60
C PRO A 90 6.56 -13.49 -6.49
N ASN A 91 5.32 -13.99 -6.54
CA ASN A 91 4.33 -13.54 -7.51
C ASN A 91 3.60 -12.25 -7.10
N HIS A 92 3.39 -12.03 -5.80
CA HIS A 92 2.53 -10.95 -5.31
C HIS A 92 3.00 -10.42 -3.95
N MET A 93 2.43 -9.27 -3.59
CA MET A 93 2.62 -8.60 -2.31
C MET A 93 1.26 -8.21 -1.72
N GLY A 94 1.18 -8.11 -0.39
CA GLY A 94 0.05 -7.51 0.29
C GLY A 94 -0.06 -6.02 -0.06
N VAL A 95 -1.25 -5.58 -0.48
CA VAL A 95 -1.56 -4.15 -0.70
C VAL A 95 -2.17 -3.56 0.56
N GLY A 96 -1.84 -2.30 0.85
CA GLY A 96 -2.35 -1.60 2.03
C GLY A 96 -1.35 -0.57 2.58
N PRO A 97 -1.68 0.07 3.71
CA PRO A 97 -0.85 1.12 4.33
C PRO A 97 0.51 0.60 4.84
N GLU A 98 0.64 -0.70 5.10
CA GLU A 98 1.86 -1.33 5.59
C GLU A 98 2.89 -1.63 4.50
N ASN A 99 2.50 -1.60 3.22
CA ASN A 99 3.41 -1.83 2.09
C ASN A 99 3.96 -0.49 1.57
N PRO A 100 5.20 -0.12 1.91
CA PRO A 100 5.74 1.19 1.53
C PRO A 100 5.90 1.36 0.03
N TRP A 101 6.18 0.28 -0.71
CA TRP A 101 6.32 0.33 -2.17
C TRP A 101 4.98 0.61 -2.83
N TRP A 102 3.92 -0.07 -2.38
CA TRP A 102 2.57 0.18 -2.85
C TRP A 102 2.09 1.59 -2.52
N GLN A 103 2.31 2.06 -1.28
CA GLN A 103 1.95 3.42 -0.87
C GLN A 103 2.68 4.47 -1.72
N HIS A 104 3.95 4.26 -2.03
CA HIS A 104 4.69 5.18 -2.89
C HIS A 104 4.20 5.15 -4.34
N VAL A 105 3.74 4.00 -4.88
CA VAL A 105 3.09 3.95 -6.19
C VAL A 105 1.77 4.71 -6.19
N LEU A 106 0.96 4.61 -5.13
CA LEU A 106 -0.27 5.39 -5.00
C LEU A 106 0.01 6.90 -4.88
N GLU A 107 1.08 7.29 -4.19
CA GLU A 107 1.45 8.70 -3.99
C GLU A 107 2.07 9.34 -5.24
N TRP A 108 2.83 8.58 -6.04
CA TRP A 108 3.65 9.11 -7.15
C TRP A 108 3.27 8.61 -8.54
N GLY A 109 2.32 7.68 -8.66
CA GLY A 109 1.90 7.09 -9.92
C GLY A 109 3.05 6.44 -10.70
N GLU A 110 3.06 6.63 -12.03
CA GLU A 110 4.12 6.18 -12.95
C GLU A 110 5.52 6.71 -12.57
N GLY A 111 5.59 7.84 -11.84
CA GLY A 111 6.84 8.44 -11.38
C GLY A 111 7.49 7.73 -10.19
N SER A 112 6.81 6.76 -9.56
CA SER A 112 7.39 5.98 -8.47
C SER A 112 8.56 5.10 -8.96
N PRO A 113 9.67 5.00 -8.22
CA PRO A 113 10.72 4.02 -8.52
C PRO A 113 10.21 2.56 -8.44
N TYR A 114 9.07 2.35 -7.77
CA TYR A 114 8.44 1.05 -7.61
C TYR A 114 7.29 0.80 -8.60
N ALA A 115 6.99 1.75 -9.51
CA ALA A 115 5.88 1.61 -10.45
C ALA A 115 5.97 0.34 -11.31
N ARG A 116 7.20 -0.09 -11.64
CA ARG A 116 7.48 -1.32 -12.42
C ARG A 116 7.59 -2.59 -11.57
N TRP A 117 7.45 -2.50 -10.25
CA TRP A 117 7.42 -3.68 -9.37
C TRP A 117 6.03 -4.29 -9.28
N PHE A 118 5.01 -3.53 -9.67
CA PHE A 118 3.63 -3.98 -9.78
C PHE A 118 3.24 -4.04 -11.25
N ASP A 119 2.47 -5.05 -11.61
CA ASP A 119 1.91 -5.19 -12.96
C ASP A 119 0.67 -4.30 -13.08
N ILE A 120 0.89 -3.03 -13.45
CA ILE A 120 -0.14 -2.01 -13.58
C ILE A 120 -0.23 -1.59 -15.04
N ASP A 121 -1.43 -1.73 -15.62
CA ASP A 121 -1.76 -1.09 -16.89
C ASP A 121 -2.06 0.40 -16.65
N TRP A 122 -1.04 1.23 -16.86
CA TRP A 122 -1.15 2.69 -16.72
C TRP A 122 -1.89 3.36 -17.88
N ARG A 123 -2.09 2.65 -19.00
CA ARG A 123 -2.72 3.19 -20.21
C ARG A 123 -3.86 2.28 -20.68
N PRO A 124 -4.85 2.01 -19.80
CA PRO A 124 -5.95 1.15 -20.15
C PRO A 124 -6.83 1.78 -21.21
N THR A 125 -7.62 0.96 -21.91
CA THR A 125 -8.56 1.44 -22.95
C THR A 125 -9.61 2.44 -22.44
N ASP A 126 -9.91 2.43 -21.14
CA ASP A 126 -10.75 3.43 -20.50
C ASP A 126 -9.94 4.72 -20.25
N GLU A 127 -10.21 5.75 -21.05
CA GLU A 127 -9.54 7.05 -20.97
C GLU A 127 -9.67 7.71 -19.57
N THR A 128 -10.70 7.37 -18.80
CA THR A 128 -10.91 7.95 -17.46
C THR A 128 -9.90 7.43 -16.42
N LEU A 129 -9.23 6.31 -16.73
CA LEU A 129 -8.26 5.61 -15.88
C LEU A 129 -6.80 5.80 -16.34
N GLN A 130 -6.56 6.56 -17.40
CA GLN A 130 -5.21 6.88 -17.86
C GLN A 130 -4.39 7.51 -16.73
N GLY A 131 -3.22 6.94 -16.44
CA GLY A 131 -2.32 7.38 -15.36
C GLY A 131 -2.85 7.09 -13.94
N LYS A 132 -3.90 6.28 -13.78
CA LYS A 132 -4.53 5.99 -12.48
C LYS A 132 -4.52 4.50 -12.17
N VAL A 133 -4.46 4.21 -10.87
CA VAL A 133 -4.69 2.86 -10.35
C VAL A 133 -6.16 2.75 -9.91
N MET A 134 -6.89 1.79 -10.47
CA MET A 134 -8.24 1.47 -9.97
C MET A 134 -8.13 0.72 -8.63
N ALA A 135 -8.69 1.32 -7.58
CA ALA A 135 -8.60 0.85 -6.21
C ALA A 135 -10.02 0.53 -5.67
N PRO A 136 -10.54 -0.71 -5.84
CA PRO A 136 -11.94 -1.04 -5.58
C PRO A 136 -12.21 -1.31 -4.08
N PHE A 137 -11.99 -0.30 -3.23
CA PHE A 137 -12.16 -0.40 -1.78
C PHE A 137 -13.49 0.18 -1.26
N LEU A 138 -14.22 0.93 -2.10
CA LEU A 138 -15.45 1.58 -1.70
C LEU A 138 -16.60 0.56 -1.64
N GLY A 139 -17.38 0.63 -0.56
CA GLY A 139 -18.55 -0.24 -0.37
C GLY A 139 -19.79 0.24 -1.14
N LYS A 140 -19.76 1.47 -1.67
CA LYS A 140 -20.82 2.14 -2.42
C LYS A 140 -20.21 2.92 -3.60
N PRO A 141 -21.02 3.38 -4.58
CA PRO A 141 -20.55 4.28 -5.63
C PRO A 141 -19.85 5.53 -5.05
N TYR A 142 -18.76 5.96 -5.70
CA TYR A 142 -17.92 7.08 -5.24
C TYR A 142 -18.71 8.34 -4.86
N GLY A 143 -19.70 8.73 -5.68
CA GLY A 143 -20.52 9.92 -5.41
C GLY A 143 -21.30 9.84 -4.10
N ASP A 144 -21.83 8.66 -3.78
CA ASP A 144 -22.60 8.44 -2.54
C ASP A 144 -21.69 8.47 -1.32
N VAL A 145 -20.51 7.84 -1.42
CA VAL A 145 -19.48 7.85 -0.37
C VAL A 145 -18.99 9.28 -0.10
N LEU A 146 -18.74 10.05 -1.16
CA LEU A 146 -18.30 11.44 -1.04
C LEU A 146 -19.38 12.34 -0.42
N ALA A 147 -20.62 12.22 -0.88
CA ALA A 147 -21.75 13.01 -0.35
C ALA A 147 -22.04 12.67 1.12
N ALA A 148 -21.82 11.41 1.53
CA ALA A 148 -21.95 10.97 2.91
C ALA A 148 -20.78 11.41 3.81
N GLY A 149 -19.71 12.00 3.25
CA GLY A 149 -18.49 12.35 3.99
C GLY A 149 -17.71 11.14 4.51
N GLU A 150 -17.96 9.95 3.95
CA GLU A 150 -17.28 8.71 4.35
C GLU A 150 -15.80 8.68 3.87
N ILE A 151 -15.48 9.44 2.80
CA ILE A 151 -14.11 9.78 2.42
C ILE A 151 -13.80 11.18 2.95
N ALA A 152 -12.76 11.29 3.78
CA ALA A 152 -12.33 12.56 4.35
C ALA A 152 -10.84 12.80 4.14
N LEU A 153 -10.47 14.03 3.81
CA LEU A 153 -9.07 14.46 3.82
C LEU A 153 -8.62 14.62 5.29
N GLN A 154 -7.52 13.98 5.66
CA GLN A 154 -6.93 14.06 6.99
C GLN A 154 -5.44 14.36 6.89
N PHE A 155 -4.87 14.94 7.94
CA PHE A 155 -3.47 15.36 8.00
C PHE A 155 -2.71 14.62 9.11
N ASP A 156 -1.63 13.94 8.75
CA ASP A 156 -0.67 13.36 9.69
C ASP A 156 0.41 14.39 10.02
N ARG A 157 0.27 15.03 11.18
CA ARG A 157 1.21 16.03 11.69
C ARG A 157 2.63 15.49 11.87
N THR A 158 2.79 14.20 12.18
CA THR A 158 4.11 13.60 12.42
C THR A 158 4.86 13.38 11.11
N ARG A 159 4.12 13.16 10.02
CA ARG A 159 4.68 12.95 8.68
C ARG A 159 4.66 14.22 7.82
N GLY A 160 3.85 15.21 8.16
CA GLY A 160 3.61 16.39 7.33
C GLY A 160 2.83 16.07 6.07
N LYS A 161 1.99 15.02 6.09
CA LYS A 161 1.33 14.48 4.90
C LYS A 161 -0.19 14.41 5.04
N PHE A 162 -0.89 14.72 3.96
CA PHE A 162 -2.32 14.45 3.81
C PHE A 162 -2.57 13.03 3.32
N PHE A 163 -3.73 12.49 3.71
CA PHE A 163 -4.26 11.25 3.19
C PHE A 163 -5.79 11.32 3.06
N ALA A 164 -6.34 10.63 2.06
CA ALA A 164 -7.77 10.35 2.00
C ALA A 164 -8.08 9.13 2.90
N ALA A 165 -8.89 9.36 3.93
CA ALA A 165 -9.32 8.36 4.89
C ALA A 165 -10.69 7.81 4.48
N TYR A 166 -10.81 6.48 4.45
CA TYR A 166 -12.08 5.77 4.28
C TYR A 166 -12.11 4.58 5.25
N TYR A 167 -12.84 4.70 6.35
CA TYR A 167 -12.78 3.76 7.48
C TYR A 167 -11.34 3.48 7.97
N SER A 168 -10.84 2.26 7.81
CA SER A 168 -9.46 1.85 8.13
C SER A 168 -8.48 2.09 6.98
N HIS A 169 -8.96 2.37 5.77
CA HIS A 169 -8.11 2.65 4.62
C HIS A 169 -7.56 4.07 4.68
N ARG A 170 -6.31 4.19 4.23
CA ARG A 170 -5.54 5.42 4.17
C ARG A 170 -4.86 5.45 2.80
N PHE A 171 -5.22 6.43 1.98
CA PHE A 171 -4.64 6.61 0.65
C PHE A 171 -3.83 7.91 0.64
N PRO A 172 -2.57 7.88 0.18
CA PRO A 172 -1.73 9.07 0.15
C PRO A 172 -2.27 10.07 -0.88
N ILE A 173 -2.06 11.35 -0.62
CA ILE A 173 -2.32 12.41 -1.60
C ILE A 173 -1.05 12.64 -2.42
N ALA A 174 -1.20 12.80 -3.73
CA ALA A 174 -0.07 13.04 -4.60
C ALA A 174 0.55 14.43 -4.30
N PRO A 175 1.90 14.56 -4.25
CA PRO A 175 2.54 15.82 -3.88
C PRO A 175 2.19 16.98 -4.82
N VAL A 176 1.83 16.69 -6.08
CA VAL A 176 1.36 17.69 -7.07
C VAL A 176 0.08 18.42 -6.63
N ASP A 177 -0.74 17.79 -5.80
CA ASP A 177 -2.02 18.34 -5.33
C ASP A 177 -1.89 19.19 -4.07
N TYR A 178 -0.75 19.15 -3.37
CA TYR A 178 -0.57 19.81 -2.08
C TYR A 178 -0.71 21.33 -2.17
N ALA A 179 -0.12 21.97 -3.17
CA ALA A 179 -0.24 23.43 -3.34
C ALA A 179 -1.71 23.88 -3.45
N GLY A 180 -2.53 23.12 -4.16
CA GLY A 180 -3.97 23.39 -4.30
C GLY A 180 -4.71 23.24 -2.96
N ILE A 181 -4.45 22.16 -2.24
CA ILE A 181 -5.03 21.90 -0.91
C ILE A 181 -4.66 23.00 0.09
N LEU A 182 -3.38 23.36 0.16
CA LEU A 182 -2.88 24.36 1.10
C LEU A 182 -3.42 25.76 0.78
N ARG A 183 -3.52 26.13 -0.50
CA ARG A 183 -4.14 27.40 -0.92
C ARG A 183 -5.61 27.49 -0.51
N ALA A 184 -6.35 26.39 -0.58
CA ALA A 184 -7.75 26.33 -0.16
C ALA A 184 -7.92 26.60 1.35
N ALA A 185 -6.89 26.34 2.17
CA ALA A 185 -6.90 26.69 3.58
C ALA A 185 -6.70 28.20 3.86
N GLY A 186 -6.15 28.95 2.89
CA GLY A 186 -6.06 30.42 2.97
C GLY A 186 -5.16 30.98 4.08
N SER A 187 -4.09 30.27 4.45
CA SER A 187 -3.19 30.68 5.55
C SER A 187 -1.82 31.16 5.05
N ASP A 188 -1.43 32.37 5.43
CA ASP A 188 -0.12 32.96 5.09
C ASP A 188 1.06 32.15 5.66
N ARG A 189 0.83 31.40 6.75
CA ARG A 189 1.86 30.54 7.36
C ARG A 189 2.28 29.36 6.47
N LEU A 190 1.51 29.08 5.42
CA LEU A 190 1.76 27.98 4.50
C LEU A 190 2.44 28.44 3.20
N ILE A 191 2.76 29.73 3.05
CA ILE A 191 3.30 30.30 1.81
C ILE A 191 4.58 29.58 1.35
N ASP A 192 5.51 29.31 2.26
CA ASP A 192 6.78 28.65 1.92
C ASP A 192 6.56 27.19 1.49
N ALA A 193 5.66 26.48 2.18
CA ALA A 193 5.28 25.12 1.80
C ALA A 193 4.58 25.11 0.44
N ILE A 194 3.64 26.03 0.20
CA ILE A 194 2.97 26.22 -1.10
C ILE A 194 4.04 26.44 -2.17
N ALA A 195 4.90 27.45 -2.02
CA ALA A 195 5.95 27.77 -2.99
C ALA A 195 6.81 26.54 -3.31
N THR A 196 7.22 25.77 -2.29
CA THR A 196 8.00 24.53 -2.48
C THR A 196 7.29 23.50 -3.36
N PHE A 197 5.99 23.26 -3.13
CA PHE A 197 5.20 22.36 -3.97
C PHE A 197 4.94 22.91 -5.38
N GLU A 198 5.04 24.23 -5.58
CA GLU A 198 4.83 24.89 -6.88
C GLU A 198 6.10 25.00 -7.73
N GLU A 199 7.23 25.33 -7.12
CA GLU A 199 8.56 25.47 -7.76
C GLU A 199 9.05 24.15 -8.37
N GLY A 200 8.54 23.02 -7.88
CA GLY A 200 8.81 21.71 -8.47
C GLY A 200 8.13 21.45 -9.82
N ARG A 201 7.25 22.35 -10.31
CA ARG A 201 6.54 22.14 -11.59
C ARG A 201 7.37 22.67 -12.75
N ASP A 202 7.61 21.85 -13.77
CA ASP A 202 8.35 22.28 -14.96
C ASP A 202 7.60 23.35 -15.80
N ALA A 203 8.35 24.06 -16.65
CA ALA A 203 7.88 25.19 -17.44
C ALA A 203 6.90 24.85 -18.59
N HIS A 204 6.48 23.59 -18.75
CA HIS A 204 5.71 23.14 -19.93
C HIS A 204 4.25 22.79 -19.64
N GLY A 205 3.74 22.95 -18.40
CA GLY A 205 2.30 22.95 -18.12
C GLY A 205 1.54 21.64 -18.36
N THR A 206 2.23 20.58 -18.79
CA THR A 206 1.72 19.20 -18.85
C THR A 206 2.24 18.42 -17.66
N SER A 207 1.49 18.37 -16.56
CA SER A 207 1.67 17.43 -15.43
C SER A 207 3.14 17.11 -15.06
N GLY A 208 4.01 18.12 -15.13
CA GLY A 208 5.46 18.00 -15.05
C GLY A 208 5.93 17.95 -13.61
N ASN A 209 5.91 16.72 -13.09
CA ASN A 209 6.26 16.23 -11.76
C ASN A 209 7.12 17.15 -10.87
N ILE A 210 6.52 17.56 -9.74
CA ILE A 210 7.27 17.90 -8.52
C ILE A 210 8.38 16.86 -8.27
N THR A 211 9.58 17.31 -7.93
CA THR A 211 10.68 16.41 -7.62
C THR A 211 10.49 15.77 -6.24
N GLN A 212 11.04 14.57 -6.01
CA GLN A 212 11.06 13.96 -4.67
C GLN A 212 11.70 14.90 -3.64
N GLN A 213 12.78 15.58 -4.03
CA GLN A 213 13.46 16.56 -3.18
C GLN A 213 12.53 17.71 -2.74
N ASN A 214 11.79 18.32 -3.67
CA ASN A 214 10.88 19.41 -3.34
C ASN A 214 9.70 18.90 -2.49
N ALA A 215 9.16 17.72 -2.80
CA ALA A 215 8.12 17.12 -1.98
C ALA A 215 8.61 16.86 -0.54
N ASP A 216 9.82 16.33 -0.37
CA ASP A 216 10.40 16.07 0.96
C ASP A 216 10.62 17.36 1.77
N ILE A 217 11.08 18.44 1.12
CA ILE A 217 11.19 19.76 1.76
C ILE A 217 9.80 20.27 2.16
N GLY A 218 8.83 20.19 1.26
CA GLY A 218 7.45 20.62 1.51
C GLY A 218 6.80 19.87 2.68
N PHE A 219 6.95 18.54 2.73
CA PHE A 219 6.50 17.72 3.85
C PHE A 219 7.21 18.09 5.16
N GLY A 220 8.51 18.42 5.09
CA GLY A 220 9.28 18.92 6.23
C GLY A 220 8.68 20.20 6.81
N LEU A 221 8.42 21.20 5.96
CA LEU A 221 7.79 22.47 6.36
C LEU A 221 6.41 22.26 6.97
N LEU A 222 5.59 21.38 6.38
CA LEU A 222 4.26 21.05 6.91
C LEU A 222 4.32 20.34 8.26
N ARG A 223 5.30 19.45 8.47
CA ARG A 223 5.53 18.79 9.75
C ARG A 223 5.92 19.80 10.83
N GLU A 224 6.82 20.73 10.52
CA GLU A 224 7.22 21.80 11.44
C GLU A 224 6.01 22.68 11.81
N ALA A 225 5.25 23.13 10.81
CA ALA A 225 4.03 23.92 11.02
C ALA A 225 2.95 23.15 11.82
N GLY A 226 2.79 21.85 11.57
CA GLY A 226 1.81 20.99 12.24
C GLY A 226 2.15 20.65 13.70
N LEU A 227 3.44 20.68 14.07
CA LEU A 227 3.89 20.40 15.44
C LEU A 227 3.94 21.65 16.33
N ALA A 228 3.97 22.85 15.75
CA ALA A 228 3.92 24.12 16.47
C ALA A 228 2.62 24.27 17.29
N GLU A 229 2.70 24.85 18.48
CA GLU A 229 1.59 24.99 19.43
C GLU A 229 0.40 25.77 18.83
N GLU A 230 0.69 26.81 18.05
CA GLU A 230 -0.31 27.60 17.32
C GLU A 230 -0.88 26.90 16.08
N GLY A 231 -0.17 25.89 15.55
CA GLY A 231 -0.58 25.09 14.39
C GLY A 231 -1.55 23.97 14.75
N ARG A 232 -1.44 23.42 15.97
CA ARG A 232 -2.31 22.34 16.47
C ARG A 232 -3.81 22.69 16.34
N ALA A 233 -4.19 23.92 16.68
CA ALA A 233 -5.58 24.38 16.61
C ALA A 233 -6.12 24.53 15.16
N ALA A 234 -5.25 24.79 14.18
CA ALA A 234 -5.66 24.99 12.79
C ALA A 234 -5.93 23.67 12.03
N PHE A 235 -5.29 22.57 12.45
CA PHE A 235 -5.45 21.25 11.81
C PHE A 235 -6.51 20.36 12.49
N ASP A 236 -6.96 20.70 13.70
CA ASP A 236 -8.03 19.97 14.42
C ASP A 236 -9.44 20.56 14.18
N ALA A 237 -9.55 21.69 13.47
CA ALA A 237 -10.84 22.22 13.04
C ALA A 237 -11.48 21.29 12.00
N PRO A 238 -12.75 20.87 12.15
CA PRO A 238 -13.41 20.08 11.11
C PRO A 238 -13.39 20.87 9.81
N PRO A 239 -13.05 20.25 8.66
CA PRO A 239 -13.07 20.94 7.39
C PRO A 239 -14.46 21.54 7.17
N ALA A 240 -14.52 22.78 6.66
CA ALA A 240 -15.77 23.31 6.15
C ALA A 240 -16.37 22.30 5.16
N ALA A 241 -17.68 22.06 5.25
CA ALA A 241 -18.36 21.11 4.39
C ALA A 241 -17.96 21.36 2.92
N PRO A 242 -17.61 20.31 2.16
CA PRO A 242 -17.20 20.49 0.77
C PRO A 242 -18.31 21.21 0.01
N ASP A 243 -17.93 22.21 -0.79
CA ASP A 243 -18.83 22.89 -1.72
C ASP A 243 -19.39 21.81 -2.67
N ALA A 244 -20.64 21.42 -2.45
CA ALA A 244 -21.33 20.35 -3.15
C ALA A 244 -21.72 20.77 -4.58
N ARG A 245 -20.75 21.28 -5.35
CA ARG A 245 -20.94 21.46 -6.78
C ARG A 245 -21.04 20.08 -7.41
N PRO A 246 -22.17 19.74 -8.05
CA PRO A 246 -22.31 18.45 -8.70
C PRO A 246 -21.23 18.33 -9.79
N PRO A 247 -20.66 17.12 -9.99
CA PRO A 247 -19.75 16.89 -11.10
C PRO A 247 -20.47 17.24 -12.42
N PRO A 248 -19.74 17.73 -13.44
CA PRO A 248 -20.33 17.94 -14.76
C PRO A 248 -20.99 16.63 -15.23
N ALA A 249 -22.20 16.76 -15.79
CA ALA A 249 -23.04 15.62 -16.14
C ALA A 249 -22.28 14.59 -16.98
N THR A 250 -22.35 13.32 -16.57
CA THR A 250 -21.78 12.19 -17.31
C THR A 250 -22.41 12.15 -18.71
N PRO A 251 -21.62 12.15 -19.80
CA PRO A 251 -22.19 11.95 -21.12
C PRO A 251 -22.86 10.57 -21.19
N PRO A 252 -23.97 10.42 -21.95
CA PRO A 252 -24.74 9.20 -21.96
C PRO A 252 -23.87 8.02 -22.41
N ARG A 253 -23.90 6.93 -21.63
CA ARG A 253 -23.23 5.67 -21.96
C ARG A 253 -23.63 5.24 -23.37
N HIS A 254 -22.64 5.02 -24.24
CA HIS A 254 -22.85 4.39 -25.54
C HIS A 254 -23.62 3.07 -25.35
N ARG A 255 -24.84 2.99 -25.89
CA ARG A 255 -25.55 1.72 -26.01
C ARG A 255 -24.69 0.77 -26.86
N PRO A 256 -24.50 -0.48 -26.45
CA PRO A 256 -23.88 -1.48 -27.32
C PRO A 256 -24.76 -1.65 -28.58
N PRO A 257 -24.16 -1.83 -29.77
CA PRO A 257 -24.92 -2.13 -30.98
C PRO A 257 -25.67 -3.46 -30.82
N PRO A 258 -26.89 -3.59 -31.37
CA PRO A 258 -27.66 -4.82 -31.28
C PRO A 258 -26.93 -5.99 -31.96
N ALA A 259 -26.99 -7.16 -31.34
CA ALA A 259 -26.41 -8.40 -31.87
C ALA A 259 -27.01 -8.75 -33.25
N PRO A 260 -26.19 -9.22 -34.21
CA PRO A 260 -26.69 -9.67 -35.50
C PRO A 260 -27.60 -10.90 -35.33
N SER A 261 -28.79 -10.84 -35.93
CA SER A 261 -29.77 -11.94 -35.92
C SER A 261 -29.22 -13.20 -36.61
N PRO A 262 -29.55 -14.41 -36.11
CA PRO A 262 -29.12 -15.65 -36.73
C PRO A 262 -29.81 -15.82 -38.08
N ARG A 263 -29.05 -15.86 -39.17
CA ARG A 263 -29.54 -16.31 -40.47
C ARG A 263 -29.79 -17.81 -40.38
N ALA A 264 -31.07 -18.17 -40.38
CA ALA A 264 -31.50 -19.54 -40.60
C ALA A 264 -31.08 -20.00 -42.00
N SER A 265 -30.45 -21.16 -42.07
CA SER A 265 -30.25 -21.95 -43.27
C SER A 265 -31.61 -22.40 -43.83
N GLY A 266 -31.74 -22.40 -45.16
CA GLY A 266 -32.95 -22.85 -45.83
C GLY A 266 -32.70 -23.18 -47.30
N ARG A 267 -32.34 -24.46 -47.52
CA ARG A 267 -32.39 -25.29 -48.75
C ARG A 267 -31.51 -24.92 -49.94
#